data_AF-A0A529P7P6-F1
#
_entry.id   AF-A0A529P7P6-F1
#
_cell.length_a   1.000
_cell.length_b   1.000
_cell.length_c   1.000
_cell.angle_alpha   90.00
_cell.angle_beta   90.00
_cell.angle_gamma   90.00
#
_symmetry.space_group_name_H-M   'P 1'
#
loop_
_entity.id
_entity.type
_entity.pdbx_description
1 polymer ?
#
loop_
_entity_poly.entity_id
_entity_poly.type
_entity_poly.pdbx_seq_one_letter_code
_entity_poly.pdbx_strand_id
1 'polypeptide(L)'
;MEISEKQDERVVNIQAECVRFISDARAFFTKAGVTHDYSTLQQAAHAALFRHAHMPIEKELEHFKEFRHDTFMELGREKTIYNLENTLKNVRRLPSPYRLGAYDTRGLGLDFTFSALVQRRFQLVLGPEDMSVRFSPLKISVGRTGESKVILLRAHHLHDGYFSIMLPYVSGTGVRMLLGEHYEWLQIEELHFLDNAGSVCGNMSSSLDLEEIYQEGEIYRCLSQASAATIRPVGLREFKTPHYHHMIFRPLVWRVQAS
;
A
#
# COMPACT_ATOMS: atom_id res chain seq x y z
N MET A 1 15.54 -25.63 -10.33
CA MET A 1 14.46 -24.76 -9.86
C MET A 1 13.57 -25.65 -9.01
N GLU A 2 13.88 -25.75 -7.72
CA GLU A 2 13.17 -26.64 -6.80
C GLU A 2 12.06 -25.83 -6.13
N ILE A 3 10.82 -26.14 -6.48
CA ILE A 3 9.72 -25.92 -5.55
C ILE A 3 10.08 -26.74 -4.31
N SER A 4 10.04 -26.13 -3.12
CA SER A 4 10.42 -26.82 -1.88
C SER A 4 9.63 -28.12 -1.75
N GLU A 5 10.28 -29.25 -1.44
CA GLU A 5 9.64 -30.56 -1.23
C GLU A 5 8.40 -30.48 -0.31
N LYS A 6 8.42 -29.53 0.65
CA LYS A 6 7.31 -29.24 1.55
C LYS A 6 6.06 -28.70 0.85
N GLN A 7 6.22 -27.89 -0.19
CA GLN A 7 5.10 -27.36 -0.98
C GLN A 7 4.48 -28.47 -1.83
N ASP A 8 5.30 -29.34 -2.42
CA ASP A 8 4.81 -30.48 -3.20
C ASP A 8 4.03 -31.47 -2.32
N GLU A 9 4.54 -31.78 -1.13
CA GLU A 9 3.83 -32.60 -0.13
C GLU A 9 2.47 -31.99 0.24
N ARG A 10 2.39 -30.66 0.44
CA ARG A 10 1.12 -29.96 0.71
C ARG A 10 0.14 -30.09 -0.44
N VAL A 11 0.60 -29.91 -1.67
CA VAL A 11 -0.24 -30.04 -2.87
C VAL A 11 -0.82 -31.46 -2.97
N VAL A 12 0.02 -32.48 -2.76
CA VAL A 12 -0.41 -33.88 -2.76
C VAL A 12 -1.48 -34.14 -1.68
N ASN A 13 -1.28 -33.63 -0.47
CA ASN A 13 -2.25 -33.77 0.62
C ASN A 13 -3.60 -33.09 0.30
N ILE A 14 -3.57 -31.89 -0.29
CA ILE A 14 -4.79 -31.19 -0.72
C ILE A 14 -5.53 -32.00 -1.80
N GLN A 15 -4.80 -32.53 -2.78
CA GLN A 15 -5.40 -33.35 -3.84
C GLN A 15 -6.01 -34.64 -3.31
N ALA A 16 -5.32 -35.33 -2.38
CA ALA A 16 -5.83 -36.52 -1.73
C ALA A 16 -7.13 -36.23 -0.95
N GLU A 17 -7.17 -35.14 -0.19
CA GLU A 17 -8.38 -34.71 0.53
C GLU A 17 -9.53 -34.32 -0.41
N CYS A 18 -9.25 -33.68 -1.55
CA CYS A 18 -10.27 -33.42 -2.58
C CYS A 18 -10.90 -34.72 -3.11
N VAL A 19 -10.07 -35.73 -3.41
CA VAL A 19 -10.54 -37.04 -3.89
C VAL A 19 -11.37 -37.74 -2.82
N ARG A 20 -10.89 -37.74 -1.56
CA ARG A 20 -11.62 -38.31 -0.42
C ARG A 20 -12.98 -37.63 -0.23
N PHE A 21 -13.03 -36.30 -0.22
CA PHE A 21 -14.26 -35.53 -0.09
C PHE A 21 -15.29 -35.88 -1.17
N ILE A 22 -14.87 -35.97 -2.43
CA ILE A 22 -15.77 -36.33 -3.54
C ILE A 22 -16.32 -37.75 -3.37
N SER A 23 -15.48 -38.69 -2.93
CA SER A 23 -15.90 -40.07 -2.65
C SER A 23 -16.94 -40.12 -1.51
N ASP A 24 -16.65 -39.45 -0.40
CA ASP A 24 -17.53 -39.40 0.77
C ASP A 24 -18.87 -38.72 0.46
N ALA A 25 -18.84 -37.61 -0.29
CA ALA A 25 -20.04 -36.91 -0.73
C ALA A 25 -20.92 -37.81 -1.62
N ARG A 26 -20.32 -38.53 -2.59
CA ARG A 26 -21.05 -39.46 -3.45
C ARG A 26 -21.72 -40.59 -2.62
N ALA A 27 -20.99 -41.16 -1.66
CA ALA A 27 -21.51 -42.19 -0.78
C ALA A 27 -22.68 -41.68 0.08
N PHE A 28 -22.54 -40.48 0.65
CA PHE A 28 -23.56 -39.82 1.46
C PHE A 28 -24.86 -39.60 0.67
N PHE A 29 -24.78 -38.98 -0.51
CA PHE A 29 -25.97 -38.70 -1.33
C PHE A 29 -26.65 -39.97 -1.83
N THR A 30 -25.87 -40.98 -2.21
CA THR A 30 -26.40 -42.31 -2.58
C THR A 30 -27.18 -42.94 -1.43
N LYS A 31 -26.63 -42.89 -0.21
CA LYS A 31 -27.29 -43.43 1.00
C LYS A 31 -28.55 -42.64 1.39
N ALA A 32 -28.53 -41.32 1.21
CA ALA A 32 -29.66 -40.44 1.52
C ALA A 32 -30.80 -40.51 0.48
N GLY A 33 -30.57 -41.14 -0.67
CA GLY A 33 -31.55 -41.18 -1.77
C GLY A 33 -31.80 -39.81 -2.40
N VAL A 34 -30.87 -38.87 -2.25
CA VAL A 34 -30.98 -37.49 -2.77
C VAL A 34 -30.11 -37.37 -4.01
N THR A 35 -30.70 -36.90 -5.11
CA THR A 35 -29.99 -36.52 -6.32
C THR A 35 -30.08 -35.00 -6.52
N HIS A 36 -28.93 -34.35 -6.69
CA HIS A 36 -28.87 -32.94 -7.04
C HIS A 36 -28.75 -32.80 -8.56
N ASP A 37 -29.45 -31.81 -9.11
CA ASP A 37 -29.25 -31.44 -10.51
C ASP A 37 -27.82 -30.93 -10.71
N TYR A 38 -27.25 -31.22 -11.88
CA TYR A 38 -25.90 -30.83 -12.26
C TYR A 38 -25.73 -29.30 -12.18
N SER A 39 -26.75 -28.53 -12.58
CA SER A 39 -26.70 -27.07 -12.51
C SER A 39 -26.49 -26.55 -11.07
N THR A 40 -27.11 -27.20 -10.09
CA THR A 40 -26.99 -26.84 -8.67
C THR A 40 -25.57 -27.14 -8.17
N LEU A 41 -25.03 -28.30 -8.52
CA LEU A 41 -23.66 -28.67 -8.16
C LEU A 41 -22.62 -27.73 -8.80
N GLN A 42 -22.83 -27.37 -10.06
CA GLN A 42 -21.97 -26.42 -10.77
C GLN A 42 -21.99 -25.04 -10.12
N GLN A 43 -23.17 -24.52 -9.79
CA GLN A 43 -23.32 -23.23 -9.10
C GLN A 43 -22.65 -23.24 -7.72
N ALA A 44 -22.82 -24.32 -6.96
CA ALA A 44 -22.17 -24.49 -5.66
C ALA A 44 -20.63 -24.51 -5.80
N ALA A 45 -20.11 -25.24 -6.79
CA ALA A 45 -18.68 -25.28 -7.09
C ALA A 45 -18.16 -23.89 -7.50
N HIS A 46 -18.86 -23.17 -8.37
CA HIS A 46 -18.50 -21.81 -8.76
C HIS A 46 -18.48 -20.86 -7.56
N ALA A 47 -19.48 -20.91 -6.68
CA ALA A 47 -19.53 -20.08 -5.49
C ALA A 47 -18.36 -20.38 -4.54
N ALA A 48 -18.05 -21.66 -4.33
CA ALA A 48 -16.93 -22.09 -3.49
C ALA A 48 -15.58 -21.63 -4.07
N LEU A 49 -15.36 -21.81 -5.37
CA LEU A 49 -14.15 -21.38 -6.06
C LEU A 49 -14.02 -19.86 -6.07
N PHE A 50 -15.10 -19.13 -6.33
CA PHE A 50 -15.11 -17.66 -6.29
C PHE A 50 -14.72 -17.15 -4.90
N ARG A 51 -15.35 -17.69 -3.85
CA ARG A 51 -15.02 -17.34 -2.46
C ARG A 51 -13.55 -17.63 -2.17
N HIS A 52 -13.04 -18.79 -2.55
CA HIS A 52 -11.63 -19.13 -2.30
C HIS A 52 -10.66 -18.21 -3.07
N ALA A 53 -10.96 -17.91 -4.34
CA ALA A 53 -10.11 -17.10 -5.20
C ALA A 53 -10.12 -15.60 -4.86
N HIS A 54 -11.19 -15.10 -4.23
CA HIS A 54 -11.37 -13.67 -4.01
C HIS A 54 -11.61 -13.25 -2.55
N MET A 55 -12.11 -14.16 -1.72
CA MET A 55 -12.45 -13.93 -0.31
C MET A 55 -11.94 -15.08 0.58
N PRO A 56 -10.62 -15.34 0.58
CA PRO A 56 -10.08 -16.40 1.42
C PRO A 56 -10.39 -16.15 2.89
N ILE A 57 -10.59 -17.20 3.66
CA ILE A 57 -10.76 -17.09 5.12
C ILE A 57 -9.39 -17.11 5.81
N GLU A 58 -9.34 -16.73 7.08
CA GLU A 58 -8.10 -16.69 7.86
C GLU A 58 -7.28 -17.98 7.79
N LYS A 59 -7.93 -19.14 7.93
CA LYS A 59 -7.27 -20.45 7.82
C LYS A 59 -6.64 -20.68 6.44
N GLU A 60 -7.25 -20.18 5.39
CA GLU A 60 -6.71 -20.29 4.02
C GLU A 60 -5.53 -19.34 3.83
N LEU A 61 -5.65 -18.08 4.28
CA LEU A 61 -4.55 -17.12 4.26
C LEU A 61 -3.30 -17.68 4.97
N GLU A 62 -3.50 -18.26 6.15
CA GLU A 62 -2.44 -18.86 6.96
C GLU A 62 -1.83 -20.09 6.27
N HIS A 63 -2.64 -20.90 5.59
CA HIS A 63 -2.16 -22.07 4.85
C HIS A 63 -1.36 -21.68 3.60
N PHE A 64 -1.81 -20.66 2.86
CA PHE A 64 -1.20 -20.26 1.58
C PHE A 64 -0.04 -19.29 1.71
N LYS A 65 0.20 -18.69 2.88
CA LYS A 65 1.33 -17.75 3.08
C LYS A 65 2.70 -18.36 2.76
N GLU A 66 2.82 -19.68 2.96
CA GLU A 66 4.07 -20.41 2.73
C GLU A 66 4.25 -20.83 1.27
N PHE A 67 3.19 -20.76 0.46
CA PHE A 67 3.29 -21.07 -0.96
C PHE A 67 4.08 -19.96 -1.66
N ARG A 68 5.03 -20.39 -2.49
CA ARG A 68 5.85 -19.53 -3.33
C ARG A 68 5.37 -19.62 -4.76
N HIS A 69 5.29 -18.47 -5.43
CA HIS A 69 5.00 -18.40 -6.84
C HIS A 69 6.22 -17.89 -7.60
N ASP A 70 6.73 -18.72 -8.51
CA ASP A 70 7.76 -18.33 -9.47
C ASP A 70 7.09 -17.63 -10.65
N THR A 71 6.85 -16.32 -10.51
CA THR A 71 6.11 -15.55 -11.52
C THR A 71 7.04 -14.92 -12.56
N PHE A 72 8.34 -14.96 -12.33
CA PHE A 72 9.32 -14.33 -13.20
C PHE A 72 10.49 -15.30 -13.32
N MET A 73 10.76 -15.79 -14.53
CA MET A 73 11.97 -16.57 -14.87
C MET A 73 13.30 -15.81 -14.63
N GLU A 74 13.29 -14.76 -13.80
CA GLU A 74 14.47 -14.08 -13.29
C GLU A 74 14.95 -14.83 -12.05
N LEU A 75 16.16 -15.39 -12.13
CA LEU A 75 16.81 -16.07 -11.01
C LEU A 75 16.76 -15.23 -9.73
N GLY A 76 16.15 -15.79 -8.68
CA GLY A 76 16.36 -15.34 -7.29
C GLY A 76 15.27 -14.45 -6.68
N ARG A 77 14.11 -14.27 -7.32
CA ARG A 77 12.97 -13.56 -6.70
C ARG A 77 11.79 -14.48 -6.44
N GLU A 78 11.91 -15.32 -5.41
CA GLU A 78 10.75 -16.04 -4.88
C GLU A 78 9.79 -15.04 -4.22
N LYS A 79 8.56 -14.95 -4.70
CA LYS A 79 7.51 -14.15 -4.06
C LYS A 79 6.51 -15.10 -3.41
N THR A 80 6.21 -14.89 -2.14
CA THR A 80 5.11 -15.61 -1.48
C THR A 80 3.77 -15.15 -2.04
N ILE A 81 2.79 -16.05 -2.06
CA ILE A 81 1.43 -15.72 -2.53
C ILE A 81 0.77 -14.67 -1.63
N TYR A 82 1.15 -14.63 -0.36
CA TYR A 82 0.65 -13.69 0.63
C TYR A 82 1.77 -13.22 1.56
N ASN A 83 1.85 -11.90 1.78
CA ASN A 83 2.69 -11.29 2.80
C ASN A 83 2.00 -10.03 3.33
N LEU A 84 1.33 -10.16 4.47
CA LEU A 84 0.54 -9.07 5.05
C LEU A 84 1.38 -7.83 5.34
N GLU A 85 2.58 -7.99 5.89
CA GLU A 85 3.45 -6.86 6.23
C GLU A 85 3.85 -6.07 4.99
N ASN A 86 4.24 -6.77 3.92
CA ASN A 86 4.56 -6.14 2.66
C ASN A 86 3.33 -5.48 2.03
N THR A 87 2.17 -6.12 2.14
CA THR A 87 0.90 -5.56 1.66
C THR A 87 0.53 -4.28 2.39
N LEU A 88 0.64 -4.25 3.73
CA LEU A 88 0.44 -3.05 4.55
C LEU A 88 1.40 -1.92 4.12
N LYS A 89 2.68 -2.23 3.89
CA LYS A 89 3.66 -1.26 3.38
C LYS A 89 3.27 -0.75 1.98
N ASN A 90 2.82 -1.62 1.09
CA ASN A 90 2.45 -1.26 -0.27
C ASN A 90 1.21 -0.35 -0.32
N VAL A 91 0.21 -0.59 0.52
CA VAL A 91 -1.00 0.27 0.56
C VAL A 91 -0.77 1.63 1.22
N ARG A 92 0.31 1.77 2.00
CA ARG A 92 0.84 3.06 2.43
C ARG A 92 1.59 3.80 1.33
N ARG A 93 1.78 3.21 0.14
CA ARG A 93 2.44 3.85 -1.02
C ARG A 93 1.50 3.98 -2.23
N LEU A 94 0.54 3.07 -2.35
CA LEU A 94 -0.40 3.01 -3.46
C LEU A 94 -1.84 2.96 -2.91
N PRO A 95 -2.69 3.95 -3.21
CA PRO A 95 -4.05 3.99 -2.68
C PRO A 95 -5.02 3.03 -3.38
N SER A 96 -4.64 2.42 -4.52
CA SER A 96 -5.56 1.60 -5.32
C SER A 96 -5.48 0.10 -4.98
N PRO A 97 -6.60 -0.51 -4.51
CA PRO A 97 -6.66 -1.93 -4.16
C PRO A 97 -6.69 -2.84 -5.41
N TYR A 98 -6.98 -2.30 -6.60
CA TYR A 98 -7.02 -3.09 -7.85
C TYR A 98 -5.72 -3.81 -8.15
N ARG A 99 -4.58 -3.22 -7.74
CA ARG A 99 -3.24 -3.78 -7.95
C ARG A 99 -2.88 -4.90 -6.97
N LEU A 100 -3.71 -5.15 -5.96
CA LEU A 100 -3.45 -6.11 -4.88
C LEU A 100 -4.13 -7.46 -5.14
N GLY A 101 -3.49 -8.56 -4.76
CA GLY A 101 -4.09 -9.89 -4.87
C GLY A 101 -5.33 -10.05 -3.97
N ALA A 102 -6.10 -11.12 -4.18
CA ALA A 102 -7.22 -11.46 -3.30
C ALA A 102 -6.77 -11.69 -1.85
N TYR A 103 -5.63 -12.37 -1.67
CA TYR A 103 -4.98 -12.58 -0.38
C TYR A 103 -4.62 -11.25 0.30
N ASP A 104 -4.01 -10.35 -0.46
CA ASP A 104 -3.61 -9.01 0.01
C ASP A 104 -4.81 -8.17 0.44
N THR A 105 -5.79 -8.01 -0.45
CA THR A 105 -7.00 -7.21 -0.14
C THR A 105 -7.75 -7.77 1.05
N ARG A 106 -7.85 -9.10 1.16
CA ARG A 106 -8.56 -9.74 2.27
C ARG A 106 -7.86 -9.54 3.61
N GLY A 107 -6.53 -9.54 3.62
CA GLY A 107 -5.72 -9.24 4.80
C GLY A 107 -5.87 -7.80 5.30
N LEU A 108 -6.27 -6.87 4.42
CA LEU A 108 -6.53 -5.47 4.77
C LEU A 108 -7.95 -5.23 5.28
N GLY A 109 -8.93 -5.93 4.71
CA GLY A 109 -10.33 -5.75 5.08
C GLY A 109 -11.30 -6.17 3.97
N LEU A 110 -12.56 -6.38 4.36
CA LEU A 110 -13.59 -6.79 3.42
C LEU A 110 -13.97 -5.67 2.44
N ASP A 111 -13.88 -4.42 2.88
CA ASP A 111 -14.03 -3.20 2.09
C ASP A 111 -13.00 -3.11 0.96
N PHE A 112 -11.73 -3.45 1.24
CA PHE A 112 -10.68 -3.54 0.23
C PHE A 112 -10.97 -4.63 -0.80
N THR A 113 -11.40 -5.81 -0.33
CA THR A 113 -11.77 -6.93 -1.21
C THR A 113 -12.92 -6.56 -2.14
N PHE A 114 -14.00 -5.98 -1.62
CA PHE A 114 -15.13 -5.58 -2.46
C PHE A 114 -14.76 -4.45 -3.43
N SER A 115 -14.00 -3.46 -2.98
CA SER A 115 -13.55 -2.36 -3.84
C SER A 115 -12.71 -2.87 -5.02
N ALA A 116 -11.75 -3.78 -4.76
CA ALA A 116 -10.95 -4.40 -5.81
C ALA A 116 -11.80 -5.25 -6.76
N LEU A 117 -12.76 -6.02 -6.24
CA LEU A 117 -13.67 -6.84 -7.05
C LEU A 117 -14.55 -5.99 -7.97
N VAL A 118 -15.12 -4.91 -7.46
CA VAL A 118 -15.94 -3.97 -8.24
C VAL A 118 -15.08 -3.32 -9.32
N GLN A 119 -13.90 -2.80 -8.95
CA GLN A 119 -12.97 -2.19 -9.92
C GLN A 119 -12.60 -3.17 -11.05
N ARG A 120 -12.31 -4.44 -10.73
CA ARG A 120 -12.02 -5.49 -11.72
C ARG A 120 -13.22 -5.86 -12.58
N ARG A 121 -14.38 -6.09 -11.95
CA ARG A 121 -15.58 -6.58 -12.63
C ARG A 121 -16.10 -5.60 -13.67
N PHE A 122 -15.99 -4.30 -13.38
CA PHE A 122 -16.48 -3.22 -14.23
C PHE A 122 -15.36 -2.49 -14.98
N GLN A 123 -14.10 -2.92 -14.83
CA GLN A 123 -12.93 -2.28 -15.45
C GLN A 123 -12.89 -0.77 -15.18
N LEU A 124 -13.19 -0.38 -13.94
CA LEU A 124 -13.21 1.03 -13.55
C LEU A 124 -11.79 1.59 -13.67
N VAL A 125 -11.62 2.56 -14.57
CA VAL A 125 -10.35 3.27 -14.75
C VAL A 125 -10.27 4.37 -13.70
N LEU A 126 -9.93 3.97 -12.47
CA LEU A 126 -9.71 4.87 -11.35
C LEU A 126 -8.21 5.06 -11.13
N GLY A 127 -7.75 6.30 -11.22
CA GLY A 127 -6.41 6.69 -10.82
C GLY A 127 -6.26 6.78 -9.30
N PRO A 128 -5.03 6.94 -8.78
CA PRO A 128 -4.78 7.19 -7.36
C PRO A 128 -5.62 8.35 -6.79
N GLU A 129 -5.83 9.38 -7.60
CA GLU A 129 -6.61 10.58 -7.28
C GLU A 129 -8.10 10.32 -7.08
N ASP A 130 -8.64 9.31 -7.76
CA ASP A 130 -10.06 8.98 -7.70
C ASP A 130 -10.39 8.07 -6.51
N MET A 131 -9.37 7.52 -5.83
CA MET A 131 -9.52 6.58 -4.74
C MET A 131 -10.01 7.24 -3.45
N SER A 132 -9.76 8.54 -3.27
CA SER A 132 -10.18 9.26 -2.08
C SER A 132 -10.34 10.75 -2.36
N VAL A 133 -11.47 11.31 -1.95
CA VAL A 133 -11.70 12.76 -1.95
C VAL A 133 -11.06 13.48 -0.75
N ARG A 134 -10.52 12.73 0.22
CA ARG A 134 -9.82 13.27 1.40
C ARG A 134 -8.40 13.67 1.05
N PHE A 135 -7.99 14.82 1.56
CA PHE A 135 -6.65 15.36 1.39
C PHE A 135 -6.17 16.04 2.68
N SER A 136 -4.85 16.11 2.84
CA SER A 136 -4.21 16.84 3.93
C SER A 136 -3.49 18.07 3.35
N PRO A 137 -3.76 19.29 3.85
CA PRO A 137 -3.06 20.47 3.37
C PRO A 137 -1.60 20.49 3.85
N LEU A 138 -0.67 20.83 2.95
CA LEU A 138 0.72 21.08 3.33
C LEU A 138 1.19 22.36 2.65
N LYS A 139 1.41 23.41 3.44
CA LYS A 139 2.09 24.60 2.93
C LYS A 139 3.59 24.34 2.86
N ILE A 140 4.17 24.71 1.73
CA ILE A 140 5.61 24.69 1.52
C ILE A 140 6.08 26.08 1.09
N SER A 141 7.33 26.39 1.42
CA SER A 141 8.05 27.53 0.88
C SER A 141 9.25 27.01 0.08
N VAL A 142 9.35 27.42 -1.17
CA VAL A 142 10.45 27.05 -2.08
C VAL A 142 11.19 28.32 -2.43
N GLY A 143 12.50 28.34 -2.22
CA GLY A 143 13.27 29.55 -2.47
C GLY A 143 14.76 29.43 -2.23
N ARG A 144 15.47 30.45 -2.71
CA ARG A 144 16.87 30.74 -2.34
C ARG A 144 16.85 31.88 -1.33
N THR A 145 17.92 32.06 -0.57
CA THR A 145 18.08 33.17 0.38
C THR A 145 17.68 34.51 -0.28
N GLY A 146 16.58 35.11 0.20
CA GLY A 146 16.05 36.41 -0.25
C GLY A 146 14.74 36.38 -1.05
N GLU A 147 14.42 35.26 -1.74
CA GLU A 147 13.19 35.11 -2.52
C GLU A 147 12.58 33.73 -2.27
N SER A 148 11.37 33.69 -1.70
CA SER A 148 10.66 32.45 -1.41
C SER A 148 9.21 32.52 -1.84
N LYS A 149 8.73 31.48 -2.52
CA LYS A 149 7.35 31.33 -2.95
C LYS A 149 6.66 30.32 -2.04
N VAL A 150 5.58 30.74 -1.41
CA VAL A 150 4.73 29.86 -0.61
C VAL A 150 3.67 29.22 -1.50
N ILE A 151 3.50 27.90 -1.38
CA ILE A 151 2.57 27.09 -2.16
C ILE A 151 1.81 26.18 -1.19
N LEU A 152 0.49 26.11 -1.33
CA LEU A 152 -0.33 25.13 -0.62
C LEU A 152 -0.49 23.89 -1.52
N LEU A 153 0.02 22.75 -1.05
CA LEU A 153 -0.13 21.46 -1.70
C LEU A 153 -1.21 20.61 -1.00
N ARG A 154 -1.75 19.65 -1.73
CA ARG A 154 -2.73 18.66 -1.23
C ARG A 154 -2.05 17.31 -1.19
N ALA A 155 -1.90 16.73 0.00
CA ALA A 155 -1.46 15.37 0.16
C ALA A 155 -2.66 14.41 0.03
N HIS A 156 -2.48 13.32 -0.71
CA HIS A 156 -3.55 12.38 -1.03
C HIS A 156 -3.63 11.27 0.02
N HIS A 157 -4.83 10.97 0.47
CA HIS A 157 -5.07 9.95 1.50
C HIS A 157 -4.69 8.54 1.00
N LEU A 158 -4.03 7.79 1.87
CA LEU A 158 -3.61 6.40 1.69
C LEU A 158 -4.23 5.52 2.80
N HIS A 159 -3.92 4.23 2.82
CA HIS A 159 -4.41 3.34 3.88
C HIS A 159 -3.92 3.77 5.29
N ASP A 160 -4.67 3.41 6.33
CA ASP A 160 -4.28 3.61 7.75
C ASP A 160 -4.01 5.07 8.16
N GLY A 161 -4.72 6.01 7.52
CA GLY A 161 -4.62 7.45 7.80
C GLY A 161 -3.34 8.12 7.29
N TYR A 162 -2.52 7.39 6.52
CA TYR A 162 -1.36 7.96 5.85
C TYR A 162 -1.78 8.86 4.69
N PHE A 163 -0.87 9.75 4.31
CA PHE A 163 -0.99 10.65 3.18
C PHE A 163 0.31 10.66 2.38
N SER A 164 0.17 10.82 1.07
CA SER A 164 1.29 10.93 0.14
C SER A 164 1.29 12.31 -0.51
N ILE A 165 2.47 12.91 -0.63
CA ILE A 165 2.63 14.18 -1.34
C ILE A 165 3.91 14.22 -2.14
N MET A 166 3.82 14.80 -3.34
CA MET A 166 4.96 15.13 -4.19
C MET A 166 5.36 16.59 -3.94
N LEU A 167 6.60 16.81 -3.53
CA LEU A 167 7.17 18.12 -3.33
C LEU A 167 8.09 18.45 -4.52
N PRO A 168 8.08 19.71 -5.00
CA PRO A 168 8.92 20.11 -6.11
C PRO A 168 10.39 20.02 -5.74
N TYR A 169 11.23 19.62 -6.70
CA TYR A 169 12.67 19.79 -6.60
C TYR A 169 13.09 20.90 -7.58
N VAL A 170 13.83 21.88 -7.08
CA VAL A 170 14.45 22.93 -7.90
C VAL A 170 15.91 23.05 -7.48
N SER A 171 16.82 22.87 -8.44
CA SER A 171 18.27 22.88 -8.21
C SER A 171 18.70 24.15 -7.46
N GLY A 172 19.50 23.97 -6.40
CA GLY A 172 20.02 25.08 -5.60
C GLY A 172 19.01 25.77 -4.66
N THR A 173 17.77 25.28 -4.57
CA THR A 173 16.77 25.77 -3.61
C THR A 173 16.44 24.73 -2.55
N GLY A 174 16.08 25.21 -1.35
CA GLY A 174 15.53 24.36 -0.30
C GLY A 174 14.00 24.29 -0.39
N VAL A 175 13.44 23.19 0.10
CA VAL A 175 11.98 23.04 0.26
C VAL A 175 11.67 23.03 1.75
N ARG A 176 11.06 24.12 2.24
CA ARG A 176 10.64 24.25 3.63
C ARG A 176 9.19 23.85 3.77
N MET A 177 8.90 22.82 4.56
CA MET A 177 7.56 22.34 4.88
C MET A 177 7.07 23.00 6.17
N LEU A 178 5.98 23.77 6.10
CA LEU A 178 5.40 24.49 7.24
C LEU A 178 4.42 23.57 7.99
N LEU A 179 4.97 22.59 8.70
CA LEU A 179 4.21 21.53 9.35
C LEU A 179 3.37 22.04 10.54
N GLY A 180 3.91 22.98 11.31
CA GLY A 180 3.29 23.51 12.52
C GLY A 180 1.95 24.21 12.29
N GLU A 181 1.69 24.68 11.06
CA GLU A 181 0.43 25.34 10.71
C GLU A 181 -0.79 24.42 10.84
N HIS A 182 -0.61 23.12 10.59
CA HIS A 182 -1.70 22.15 10.53
C HIS A 182 -1.54 20.99 11.51
N TYR A 183 -0.32 20.68 11.95
CA TYR A 183 -0.02 19.50 12.73
C TYR A 183 0.61 19.89 14.07
N GLU A 184 0.16 19.25 15.15
CA GLU A 184 0.89 19.23 16.43
C GLU A 184 1.80 18.01 16.48
N TRP A 185 1.30 16.86 16.01
CA TRP A 185 2.05 15.62 15.93
C TRP A 185 1.83 14.98 14.56
N LEU A 186 2.91 14.53 13.94
CA LEU A 186 2.87 13.73 12.72
C LEU A 186 3.94 12.64 12.76
N GLN A 187 3.68 11.55 12.05
CA GLN A 187 4.69 10.54 11.73
C GLN A 187 5.14 10.74 10.28
N ILE A 188 6.44 10.86 10.03
CA ILE A 188 6.98 10.83 8.67
C ILE A 188 7.67 9.47 8.49
N GLU A 189 7.04 8.60 7.70
CA GLU A 189 7.56 7.25 7.47
C GLU A 189 8.63 7.25 6.39
N GLU A 190 8.38 7.96 5.28
CA GLU A 190 9.28 7.97 4.14
C GLU A 190 9.40 9.38 3.56
N LEU A 191 10.64 9.76 3.23
CA LEU A 191 10.94 10.91 2.41
C LEU A 191 12.00 10.53 1.39
N HIS A 192 11.58 10.29 0.16
CA HIS A 192 12.44 9.84 -0.93
C HIS A 192 12.69 10.95 -1.94
N PHE A 193 13.84 10.88 -2.60
CA PHE A 193 14.12 11.63 -3.82
C PHE A 193 13.90 10.71 -5.01
N LEU A 194 13.00 11.10 -5.92
CA LEU A 194 12.59 10.30 -7.07
C LEU A 194 13.04 10.96 -8.38
N ASP A 195 13.39 10.14 -9.36
CA ASP A 195 13.52 10.58 -10.76
C ASP A 195 12.16 10.60 -11.48
N ASN A 196 12.18 11.00 -12.75
CA ASN A 196 10.99 11.03 -13.61
C ASN A 196 10.35 9.65 -13.85
N ALA A 197 11.10 8.57 -13.69
CA ALA A 197 10.60 7.20 -13.81
C ALA A 197 9.98 6.70 -12.47
N GLY A 198 10.05 7.50 -11.40
CA GLY A 198 9.62 7.12 -10.06
C GLY A 198 10.61 6.23 -9.32
N SER A 199 11.86 6.12 -9.83
CA SER A 199 12.92 5.36 -9.17
C SER A 199 13.48 6.14 -7.99
N VAL A 200 13.75 5.44 -6.88
CA VAL A 200 14.32 6.04 -5.67
C VAL A 200 15.81 6.32 -5.90
N CYS A 201 16.16 7.60 -5.99
CA CYS A 201 17.53 8.07 -6.11
C CYS A 201 18.22 8.27 -4.75
N GLY A 202 17.45 8.41 -3.67
CA GLY A 202 17.98 8.55 -2.31
C GLY A 202 16.90 8.72 -1.25
N ASN A 203 17.28 8.50 0.01
CA ASN A 203 16.46 8.77 1.18
C ASN A 203 16.89 10.11 1.80
N MET A 204 15.93 11.01 2.01
CA MET A 204 16.16 12.37 2.51
C MET A 204 15.73 12.56 3.97
N SER A 205 15.19 11.52 4.64
CA SER A 205 14.69 11.61 6.02
C SER A 205 15.76 12.07 7.01
N SER A 206 17.02 11.67 6.81
CA SER A 206 18.16 12.08 7.65
C SER A 206 18.72 13.46 7.32
N SER A 207 18.26 14.10 6.24
CA SER A 207 18.78 15.37 5.72
C SER A 207 17.84 16.56 5.95
N LEU A 208 16.84 16.37 6.81
CA LEU A 208 15.89 17.41 7.20
C LEU A 208 16.52 18.35 8.23
N ASP A 209 16.45 19.65 7.95
CA ASP A 209 16.69 20.68 8.94
C ASP A 209 15.39 20.95 9.70
N LEU A 210 15.41 20.79 11.01
CA LEU A 210 14.21 20.86 11.84
C LEU A 210 14.22 22.14 12.66
N GLU A 211 13.19 22.97 12.50
CA GLU A 211 12.99 24.21 13.22
C GLU A 211 11.76 24.09 14.11
N GLU A 212 11.96 24.25 15.42
CA GLU A 212 10.90 24.12 16.44
C GLU A 212 10.13 22.79 16.35
N ILE A 213 10.83 21.71 15.97
CA ILE A 213 10.28 20.36 15.92
C ILE A 213 11.12 19.46 16.82
N TYR A 214 10.46 18.76 17.72
CA TYR A 214 11.06 17.66 18.47
C TYR A 214 10.83 16.35 17.69
N GLN A 215 11.89 15.54 17.52
CA GLN A 215 11.82 14.28 16.80
C GLN A 215 12.24 13.11 17.70
N GLU A 216 11.44 12.05 17.70
CA GLU A 216 11.78 10.75 18.28
C GLU A 216 11.45 9.64 17.27
N GLY A 217 12.49 9.04 16.68
CA GLY A 217 12.33 8.09 15.57
C GLY A 217 11.63 8.74 14.38
N GLU A 218 10.49 8.18 13.97
CA GLU A 218 9.65 8.67 12.87
C GLU A 218 8.57 9.66 13.34
N ILE A 219 8.49 9.94 14.64
CA ILE A 219 7.46 10.81 15.22
C ILE A 219 8.04 12.22 15.38
N TYR A 220 7.31 13.20 14.86
CA TYR A 220 7.66 14.61 14.86
C TYR A 220 6.57 15.39 15.60
N ARG A 221 6.99 16.15 16.62
CA ARG A 221 6.15 17.08 17.38
C ARG A 221 6.47 18.51 16.98
N CYS A 222 5.49 19.20 16.42
CA CYS A 222 5.57 20.62 16.13
C CYS A 222 5.32 21.43 17.41
N LEU A 223 6.35 22.11 17.91
CA LEU A 223 6.30 22.88 19.15
C LEU A 223 5.50 24.18 19.00
N SER A 224 5.36 24.72 17.79
CA SER A 224 4.63 25.95 17.51
C SER A 224 3.92 25.90 16.14
N GLN A 225 3.25 26.99 15.76
CA GLN A 225 2.72 27.16 14.40
C GLN A 225 3.81 27.43 13.35
N ALA A 226 4.98 27.94 13.77
CA ALA A 226 6.12 28.22 12.91
C ALA A 226 7.02 27.00 12.66
N SER A 227 6.76 25.88 13.36
CA SER A 227 7.49 24.63 13.21
C SER A 227 7.59 24.20 11.75
N ALA A 228 8.82 23.99 11.28
CA ALA A 228 9.09 23.68 9.89
C ALA A 228 10.20 22.64 9.73
N ALA A 229 10.09 21.85 8.66
CA ALA A 229 11.12 20.89 8.26
C ALA A 229 11.61 21.25 6.86
N THR A 230 12.91 21.49 6.72
CA THR A 230 13.51 21.94 5.46
C THR A 230 14.34 20.84 4.84
N ILE A 231 13.99 20.47 3.61
CA ILE A 231 14.84 19.63 2.77
C ILE A 231 15.97 20.53 2.25
N ARG A 232 17.19 20.27 2.71
CA ARG A 232 18.36 21.05 2.29
C ARG A 232 18.59 20.87 0.78
N PRO A 233 19.05 21.92 0.08
CA PRO A 233 19.45 21.80 -1.32
C PRO A 233 20.56 20.75 -1.43
N VAL A 234 20.31 19.69 -2.18
CA VAL A 234 21.36 18.76 -2.60
C VAL A 234 22.24 19.54 -3.59
N GLY A 235 23.47 19.85 -3.18
CA GLY A 235 24.31 20.84 -3.88
C GLY A 235 24.41 20.59 -5.39
N LEU A 236 24.35 21.69 -6.18
CA LEU A 236 24.66 21.88 -7.63
C LEU A 236 24.51 20.70 -8.61
N ARG A 237 23.77 19.63 -8.29
CA ARG A 237 23.51 18.55 -9.23
C ARG A 237 22.38 18.99 -10.13
N GLU A 238 22.74 19.57 -11.26
CA GLU A 238 21.79 19.77 -12.35
C GLU A 238 21.42 18.41 -12.93
N PHE A 239 20.19 17.99 -12.64
CA PHE A 239 19.63 16.81 -13.27
C PHE A 239 19.00 17.20 -14.61
N LYS A 240 19.31 16.41 -15.65
CA LYS A 240 18.73 16.61 -16.99
C LYS A 240 17.24 16.25 -17.07
N THR A 241 16.75 15.48 -16.10
CA THR A 241 15.37 15.01 -16.01
C THR A 241 14.68 15.61 -14.79
N PRO A 242 13.35 15.78 -14.82
CA PRO A 242 12.62 16.27 -13.66
C PRO A 242 12.74 15.25 -12.52
N HIS A 243 12.95 15.79 -11.32
CA HIS A 243 13.02 15.03 -10.07
C HIS A 243 12.05 15.65 -9.07
N TYR A 244 11.69 14.89 -8.05
CA TYR A 244 10.75 15.32 -7.03
C TYR A 244 11.11 14.69 -5.69
N HIS A 245 10.67 15.31 -4.60
CA HIS A 245 10.64 14.62 -3.32
C HIS A 245 9.27 13.99 -3.11
N HIS A 246 9.24 12.76 -2.62
CA HIS A 246 8.02 12.05 -2.30
C HIS A 246 7.99 11.80 -0.81
N MET A 247 6.99 12.33 -0.13
CA MET A 247 6.80 12.17 1.30
C MET A 247 5.56 11.33 1.59
N ILE A 248 5.70 10.38 2.49
CA ILE A 248 4.60 9.63 3.10
C ILE A 248 4.61 9.93 4.59
N PHE A 249 3.48 10.43 5.07
CA PHE A 249 3.33 10.86 6.45
C PHE A 249 1.93 10.58 6.96
N ARG A 250 1.75 10.54 8.28
CA ARG A 250 0.47 10.35 8.94
C ARG A 250 0.30 11.45 10.00
N PRO A 251 -0.68 12.35 9.86
CA PRO A 251 -1.09 13.23 10.94
C PRO A 251 -1.56 12.41 12.14
N LEU A 252 -0.96 12.64 13.32
CA LEU A 252 -1.37 12.00 14.57
C LEU A 252 -2.28 12.92 15.38
N VAL A 253 -1.95 14.21 15.42
CA VAL A 253 -2.73 15.25 16.08
C VAL A 253 -2.73 16.50 15.21
N TRP A 254 -3.94 16.94 14.84
CA TRP A 254 -4.16 18.17 14.11
C TRP A 254 -4.12 19.36 15.06
N ARG A 255 -3.54 20.47 14.60
CA ARG A 255 -3.63 21.72 15.33
C ARG A 255 -4.99 22.34 15.04
N VAL A 256 -5.80 22.51 16.08
CA VAL A 256 -7.06 23.25 15.97
C VAL A 256 -6.70 24.70 15.64
N GLN A 257 -7.18 25.21 14.52
CA GLN A 257 -7.04 26.64 14.22
C GLN A 257 -7.87 27.39 15.26
N ALA A 258 -7.21 28.23 16.07
CA ALA A 258 -7.93 29.23 16.85
C ALA A 258 -8.72 30.10 15.86
N SER A 259 -10.04 30.05 15.99
CA SER A 259 -10.99 30.83 15.18
C SER A 259 -10.82 32.31 15.44
#